data_AF-A0A956Z9B3-F1
#
_entry.id   AF-A0A956Z9B3-F1
#
_cell.length_a   1.000
_cell.length_b   1.000
_cell.length_c   1.000
_cell.angle_alpha   90.00
_cell.angle_beta   90.00
_cell.angle_gamma   90.00
#
_symmetry.space_group_name_H-M   'P 1'
#
loop_
_entity.id
_entity.type
_entity.pdbx_description
1 polymer ?
#
loop_
_entity_poly.entity_id
_entity_poly.type
_entity_poly.pdbx_seq_one_letter_code
_entity_poly.pdbx_strand_id
1 'polypeptide(L)'
;YGLGLGVASGEMDADLITLGPLEEVLDYNVAHKGTAHHCNGQEVVACPVEASLADRPALSQKQARYLGRVFKRIEAHFGTPQDIEWALKDGTLYILQSRPITAFDKVKTVTFWHNEGVDEMWPGVIGPATFDLIRRAYAIGYDRFFRFCGASPAHLEAIAPIRGKLLGLIQGRLYWNQSHLDVLWQYRPPFTAIQSWLHAHSQHPHHQHPGVAGQPVPSMVGFCAGLLNGFQLLHRLKGACTQTFHALSQKSRTMPPNPNRLNAHQLAFNIESTMDCLFHHWHVSIMVNYTTSIWFDALQWACSRWVDTEGAKPNLASDLLCANPQRPSHQQTRALQALAQTVSTMPKVMAAFRHKSGKTAMAAMYEHPALAQQFERYMHQYGTCGDDSYIIERGSLAEDPTPLLRSIGEWAFTMAWSKVGDDAHAHTDTEPDRGMAELAEKAGADMGAAVLGLPKGVQIRQEAEATVQWKLQHKPIEQWLFQTILGQARYWLSQK
;
A
#
# COMPACT_ATOMS: atom_id res chain seq x y z
N TYR A 1 15.56 -1.00 -52.80
CA TYR A 1 16.86 -1.38 -53.40
C TYR A 1 17.69 -0.13 -53.66
N GLY A 2 18.98 -0.25 -53.98
CA GLY A 2 19.81 0.91 -54.31
C GLY A 2 20.38 1.65 -53.11
N LEU A 3 20.73 2.92 -53.29
CA LEU A 3 21.27 3.80 -52.25
C LEU A 3 20.21 4.13 -51.19
N GLY A 4 20.64 4.18 -49.93
CA GLY A 4 19.74 4.39 -48.78
C GLY A 4 19.08 5.78 -48.71
N LEU A 5 19.50 6.74 -49.54
CA LEU A 5 18.98 8.13 -49.51
C LEU A 5 17.45 8.19 -49.65
N GLY A 6 16.85 7.41 -50.55
CA GLY A 6 15.41 7.42 -50.77
C GLY A 6 14.60 6.85 -49.60
N VAL A 7 15.19 5.94 -48.83
CA VAL A 7 14.56 5.40 -47.60
C VAL A 7 14.71 6.39 -46.45
N ALA A 8 15.89 7.00 -46.31
CA ALA A 8 16.15 7.99 -45.27
C ALA A 8 15.31 9.27 -45.43
N SER A 9 15.03 9.70 -46.66
CA SER A 9 14.17 10.85 -46.96
C SER A 9 12.67 10.55 -46.88
N GLY A 10 12.28 9.27 -46.80
CA GLY A 10 10.88 8.84 -46.87
C GLY A 10 10.26 8.95 -48.26
N GLU A 11 11.08 9.16 -49.30
CA GLU A 11 10.63 9.26 -50.70
C GLU A 11 10.30 7.89 -51.31
N MET A 12 10.90 6.82 -50.80
CA MET A 12 10.74 5.46 -51.32
C MET A 12 10.21 4.51 -50.25
N ASP A 13 9.27 3.66 -50.68
CA ASP A 13 8.80 2.54 -49.88
C ASP A 13 9.92 1.51 -49.64
N ALA A 14 9.93 0.94 -48.44
CA ALA A 14 10.91 -0.04 -48.01
C ALA A 14 10.24 -1.23 -47.33
N ASP A 15 10.91 -2.38 -47.41
CA ASP A 15 10.54 -3.54 -46.62
C ASP A 15 10.71 -3.24 -45.12
N LEU A 16 9.77 -3.73 -44.31
CA LEU A 16 9.86 -3.69 -42.85
C LEU A 16 10.01 -5.09 -42.30
N ILE A 17 11.09 -5.34 -41.58
CA ILE A 17 11.39 -6.64 -40.96
C ILE A 17 11.51 -6.44 -39.45
N THR A 18 10.75 -7.23 -38.69
CA THR A 18 10.83 -7.27 -37.23
C THR A 18 11.56 -8.53 -36.78
N LEU A 19 12.66 -8.35 -36.04
CA LEU A 19 13.44 -9.46 -35.48
C LEU A 19 13.16 -9.61 -33.98
N GLY A 20 13.08 -10.84 -33.51
CA GLY A 20 12.89 -11.17 -32.11
C GLY A 20 14.18 -11.22 -31.28
N PRO A 21 14.07 -11.45 -29.96
CA PRO A 21 15.21 -11.48 -29.05
C PRO A 21 16.24 -12.57 -29.36
N LEU A 22 15.87 -13.64 -30.09
CA LEU A 22 16.76 -14.71 -30.53
C LEU A 22 17.13 -14.58 -32.02
N GLU A 23 16.93 -13.39 -32.61
CA GLU A 23 17.22 -13.06 -34.02
C GLU A 23 16.32 -13.78 -35.03
N GLU A 24 15.24 -14.40 -34.56
CA GLU A 24 14.18 -14.93 -35.40
C GLU A 24 13.43 -13.81 -36.14
N VAL A 25 13.02 -14.06 -37.38
CA VAL A 25 12.13 -13.13 -38.10
C VAL A 25 10.73 -13.36 -37.55
N LEU A 26 10.19 -12.37 -36.84
CA LEU A 26 8.83 -12.40 -36.28
C LEU A 26 7.81 -11.95 -37.32
N ASP A 27 8.17 -10.92 -38.09
CA ASP A 27 7.33 -10.35 -39.14
C ASP A 27 8.19 -9.81 -40.29
N TYR A 28 7.66 -9.88 -41.50
CA TYR A 28 8.27 -9.34 -42.72
C TYR A 28 7.17 -8.80 -43.62
N ASN A 29 7.02 -7.47 -43.62
CA ASN A 29 6.18 -6.75 -44.56
C ASN A 29 6.99 -6.33 -45.79
N VAL A 30 6.64 -6.88 -46.96
CA VAL A 30 7.30 -6.59 -48.24
C VAL A 30 6.54 -5.46 -48.93
N ALA A 31 7.22 -4.34 -49.17
CA ALA A 31 6.63 -3.22 -49.89
C ALA A 31 6.87 -3.33 -51.41
N HIS A 32 6.00 -2.70 -52.20
CA HIS A 32 6.22 -2.58 -53.64
C HIS A 32 7.34 -1.58 -53.92
N LYS A 33 8.50 -2.06 -54.39
CA LYS A 33 9.69 -1.23 -54.63
C LYS A 33 9.80 -0.84 -56.09
N GLY A 34 9.04 0.17 -56.53
CA GLY A 34 8.98 0.59 -57.94
C GLY A 34 10.21 1.34 -58.45
N THR A 35 10.93 2.04 -57.57
CA THR A 35 12.10 2.87 -57.90
C THR A 35 13.27 2.60 -56.94
N ALA A 36 14.49 2.83 -57.43
CA ALA A 36 15.72 2.73 -56.63
C ALA A 36 16.73 3.81 -57.06
N HIS A 37 17.46 4.36 -56.09
CA HIS A 37 18.54 5.30 -56.37
C HIS A 37 19.85 4.57 -56.69
N HIS A 38 20.51 4.98 -57.77
CA HIS A 38 21.83 4.49 -58.19
C HIS A 38 22.78 5.67 -58.41
N CYS A 39 24.08 5.48 -58.16
CA CYS A 39 25.10 6.46 -58.50
C CYS A 39 25.74 6.09 -59.84
N ASN A 40 25.73 7.01 -60.81
CA ASN A 40 26.38 6.83 -62.11
C ASN A 40 27.85 7.29 -62.13
N GLY A 41 28.43 7.57 -60.96
CA GLY A 41 29.80 8.06 -60.79
C GLY A 41 29.91 9.58 -60.58
N GLN A 42 28.88 10.35 -60.93
CA GLN A 42 28.83 11.81 -60.74
C GLN A 42 27.57 12.28 -60.01
N GLU A 43 26.44 11.63 -60.26
CA GLU A 43 25.13 12.00 -59.72
C GLU A 43 24.34 10.79 -59.23
N VAL A 44 23.38 11.05 -58.34
CA VAL A 44 22.38 10.07 -57.90
C VAL A 44 21.16 10.17 -58.81
N VAL A 45 20.79 9.05 -59.44
CA VAL A 45 19.67 8.96 -60.36
C VAL A 45 18.64 7.93 -59.87
N ALA A 46 17.36 8.25 -60.03
CA ALA A 46 16.27 7.31 -59.79
C ALA A 46 16.05 6.43 -61.02
N CYS A 47 16.12 5.12 -60.82
CA CYS A 47 15.91 4.12 -61.85
C CYS A 47 14.71 3.23 -61.48
N PRO A 48 13.91 2.79 -62.46
CA PRO A 48 12.87 1.81 -62.22
C PRO A 48 13.50 0.49 -61.77
N VAL A 49 12.92 -0.13 -60.76
CA VAL A 49 13.29 -1.49 -60.34
C VAL A 49 12.69 -2.47 -61.34
N GLU A 50 13.43 -3.53 -61.67
CA GLU A 50 12.93 -4.59 -62.53
C GLU A 50 11.62 -5.17 -61.94
N ALA A 51 10.58 -5.34 -62.76
CA ALA A 51 9.27 -5.81 -62.31
C ALA A 51 9.33 -7.15 -61.55
N SER A 52 10.31 -8.01 -61.89
CA SER A 52 10.53 -9.29 -61.21
C SER A 52 11.07 -9.15 -59.77
N LEU A 53 11.60 -7.98 -59.40
CA LEU A 53 12.20 -7.66 -58.11
C LEU A 53 11.32 -6.74 -57.26
N ALA A 54 10.43 -5.95 -57.86
CA ALA A 54 9.66 -4.92 -57.16
C ALA A 54 8.90 -5.47 -55.93
N ASP A 55 8.27 -6.64 -56.07
CA ASP A 55 7.50 -7.31 -55.01
C ASP A 55 8.28 -8.42 -54.27
N ARG A 56 9.60 -8.52 -54.50
CA ARG A 56 10.44 -9.49 -53.79
C ARG A 56 10.99 -8.92 -52.48
N PRO A 57 11.22 -9.77 -51.48
CA PRO A 57 12.00 -9.41 -50.30
C PRO A 57 13.38 -8.86 -50.70
N ALA A 58 13.71 -7.66 -50.24
CA ALA A 58 15.03 -7.06 -50.44
C ALA A 58 16.14 -7.83 -49.69
N LEU A 59 15.79 -8.53 -48.60
CA LEU A 59 16.71 -9.35 -47.82
C LEU A 59 16.18 -10.78 -47.68
N SER A 60 17.09 -11.74 -47.75
CA SER A 60 16.80 -13.09 -47.27
C SER A 60 16.73 -13.13 -45.74
N GLN A 61 16.01 -14.09 -45.17
CA GLN A 61 15.97 -14.29 -43.72
C GLN A 61 17.37 -14.49 -43.10
N LYS A 62 18.30 -15.11 -43.84
CA LYS A 62 19.71 -15.29 -43.41
C LYS A 62 20.44 -13.96 -43.32
N GLN A 63 20.23 -13.06 -44.27
CA GLN A 63 20.79 -11.71 -44.24
C GLN A 63 20.17 -10.89 -43.10
N ALA A 64 18.85 -10.93 -42.93
CA ALA A 64 18.17 -10.23 -41.83
C ALA A 64 18.72 -10.66 -40.45
N ARG A 65 18.87 -11.97 -40.23
CA ARG A 65 19.53 -12.54 -39.03
C ARG A 65 20.96 -12.05 -38.83
N TYR A 66 21.76 -12.04 -39.91
CA TYR A 66 23.13 -11.55 -39.86
C TYR A 66 23.21 -10.08 -39.48
N LEU A 67 22.35 -9.22 -40.06
CA LEU A 67 22.25 -7.81 -39.71
C LEU A 67 21.85 -7.63 -38.25
N GLY A 68 20.82 -8.35 -37.78
CA GLY A 68 20.38 -8.32 -36.38
C GLY A 68 21.50 -8.61 -35.37
N ARG A 69 22.36 -9.60 -35.65
CA ARG A 69 23.55 -9.90 -34.83
C ARG A 69 24.52 -8.73 -34.76
N VAL A 70 24.81 -8.10 -35.90
CA VAL A 70 25.75 -6.99 -35.96
C VAL A 70 25.18 -5.78 -35.23
N PHE A 71 23.90 -5.47 -35.43
CA PHE A 71 23.24 -4.33 -34.79
C PHE A 71 23.14 -4.49 -33.27
N LYS A 72 22.87 -5.70 -32.75
CA LYS A 72 22.93 -5.97 -31.30
C LYS A 72 24.32 -5.77 -30.70
N ARG A 73 25.37 -6.13 -31.44
CA ARG A 73 26.76 -5.88 -31.00
C ARG A 73 27.07 -4.38 -30.95
N ILE A 74 26.54 -3.60 -31.90
CA ILE A 74 26.65 -2.14 -31.93
C ILE A 74 25.88 -1.53 -30.75
N GLU A 75 24.63 -1.95 -30.52
CA GLU A 75 23.83 -1.53 -29.35
C GLU A 75 24.56 -1.83 -28.03
N ALA A 76 25.09 -3.05 -27.87
CA ALA A 76 25.84 -3.45 -26.68
C ALA A 76 27.12 -2.61 -26.48
N HIS A 77 27.79 -2.23 -27.57
CA HIS A 77 28.97 -1.36 -27.51
C HIS A 77 28.63 0.05 -27.00
N PHE A 78 27.51 0.63 -27.45
CA PHE A 78 27.08 1.98 -27.05
C PHE A 78 26.23 2.00 -25.77
N GLY A 79 25.77 0.85 -25.27
CA GLY A 79 24.97 0.72 -24.05
C GLY A 79 23.56 1.33 -24.12
N THR A 80 23.10 1.70 -25.31
CA THR A 80 21.79 2.33 -25.56
C THR A 80 21.25 1.90 -26.92
N PRO A 81 19.91 1.84 -27.10
CA PRO A 81 19.31 1.56 -28.41
C PRO A 81 19.81 2.52 -29.49
N GLN A 82 20.21 1.97 -30.64
CA GLN A 82 20.78 2.72 -31.74
C GLN A 82 19.84 2.73 -32.95
N ASP A 83 19.79 3.88 -33.62
CA ASP A 83 19.30 4.03 -34.99
C ASP A 83 20.51 3.97 -35.93
N ILE A 84 20.52 3.00 -36.84
CA ILE A 84 21.69 2.60 -37.62
C ILE A 84 21.35 2.67 -39.12
N GLU A 85 22.11 3.47 -39.85
CA GLU A 85 22.09 3.47 -41.32
C GLU A 85 23.20 2.56 -41.85
N TRP A 86 22.86 1.74 -42.83
CA TRP A 86 23.76 0.70 -43.33
C TRP A 86 23.59 0.46 -44.83
N ALA A 87 24.60 -0.17 -45.43
CA ALA A 87 24.56 -0.64 -46.81
C ALA A 87 25.12 -2.06 -46.92
N LEU A 88 24.52 -2.87 -47.81
CA LEU A 88 25.01 -4.21 -48.13
C LEU A 88 25.45 -4.23 -49.58
N LYS A 89 26.75 -4.41 -49.79
CA LYS A 89 27.36 -4.48 -51.13
C LYS A 89 28.16 -5.78 -51.24
N ASP A 90 27.84 -6.60 -52.23
CA ASP A 90 28.53 -7.86 -52.52
C ASP A 90 28.65 -8.77 -51.27
N GLY A 91 27.57 -8.84 -50.48
CA GLY A 91 27.52 -9.60 -49.22
C GLY A 91 28.26 -8.97 -48.04
N THR A 92 28.95 -7.85 -48.24
CA THR A 92 29.66 -7.11 -47.19
C THR A 92 28.78 -6.00 -46.62
N LEU A 93 28.61 -6.01 -45.30
CA LEU A 93 27.86 -4.99 -44.56
C LEU A 93 28.78 -3.80 -44.22
N TYR A 94 28.32 -2.59 -44.55
CA TYR A 94 28.93 -1.33 -44.18
C TYR A 94 27.98 -0.56 -43.26
N ILE A 95 28.50 -0.04 -42.15
CA ILE A 95 27.77 0.88 -41.26
C ILE A 95 28.09 2.29 -41.72
N LEU A 96 27.06 3.06 -42.06
CA LEU A 96 27.20 4.42 -42.59
C LEU A 96 27.03 5.46 -41.47
N GLN A 97 26.08 5.22 -40.56
CA GLN A 97 25.81 6.07 -39.41
C GLN A 97 25.26 5.23 -38.24
N SER A 98 25.53 5.66 -37.01
CA SER A 98 24.87 5.15 -35.80
C SER A 98 24.61 6.33 -34.87
N ARG A 99 23.37 6.45 -34.37
CA ARG A 99 22.99 7.48 -33.41
C ARG A 99 22.09 6.91 -32.31
N PRO A 100 22.16 7.41 -31.07
CA PRO A 100 21.29 6.93 -29.99
C PRO A 100 19.84 7.32 -30.26
N ILE A 101 18.90 6.39 -30.02
CA ILE A 101 17.48 6.71 -30.05
C ILE A 101 17.10 7.39 -28.73
N THR A 102 16.78 8.67 -28.79
CA THR A 102 16.47 9.49 -27.61
C THR A 102 14.98 9.49 -27.23
N ALA A 103 14.11 8.90 -28.05
CA ALA A 103 12.66 8.86 -27.84
C ALA A 103 12.22 7.72 -26.90
N PHE A 104 13.12 6.79 -26.57
CA PHE A 104 12.83 5.74 -25.59
C PHE A 104 13.45 6.12 -24.25
N ASP A 105 12.60 6.37 -23.26
CA ASP A 105 13.01 6.23 -21.86
C ASP A 105 13.60 4.81 -21.70
N LYS A 106 14.84 4.77 -21.22
CA LYS A 106 15.65 3.55 -21.01
C LYS A 106 14.77 2.36 -20.60
N VAL A 107 14.66 1.36 -21.49
CA VAL A 107 14.02 0.05 -21.28
C VAL A 107 12.61 0.19 -20.66
N LYS A 108 11.55 -0.04 -21.43
CA LYS A 108 10.24 -0.37 -20.84
C LYS A 108 10.35 -1.73 -20.13
N THR A 109 10.92 -1.75 -18.92
CA THR A 109 10.50 -2.69 -17.90
C THR A 109 9.00 -2.49 -17.78
N VAL A 110 8.22 -3.49 -18.20
CA VAL A 110 6.79 -3.52 -17.91
C VAL A 110 6.67 -3.30 -16.41
N THR A 111 6.17 -2.13 -16.05
CA THR A 111 6.04 -1.72 -14.66
C THR A 111 4.63 -2.09 -14.24
N PHE A 112 4.54 -3.03 -13.30
CA PHE A 112 3.27 -3.48 -12.77
C PHE A 112 2.81 -2.52 -11.68
N TRP A 113 1.58 -2.05 -11.82
CA TRP A 113 0.93 -1.16 -10.87
C TRP A 113 -0.31 -1.82 -10.30
N HIS A 114 -0.53 -1.73 -8.99
CA HIS A 114 -1.75 -2.21 -8.34
C HIS A 114 -2.16 -1.26 -7.22
N ASN A 115 -3.45 -1.26 -6.86
CA ASN A 115 -4.02 -0.39 -5.82
C ASN A 115 -4.47 -1.17 -4.57
N GLU A 116 -4.15 -2.47 -4.48
CA GLU A 116 -4.55 -3.33 -3.36
C GLU A 116 -4.02 -2.79 -2.02
N GLY A 117 -4.92 -2.64 -1.05
CA GLY A 117 -4.66 -2.04 0.27
C GLY A 117 -4.38 -0.53 0.28
N VAL A 118 -3.93 0.06 -0.84
CA VAL A 118 -3.67 1.51 -0.95
C VAL A 118 -4.96 2.30 -0.98
N ASP A 119 -5.96 1.83 -1.73
CA ASP A 119 -7.27 2.49 -1.83
C ASP A 119 -8.06 2.40 -0.50
N GLU A 120 -7.71 1.45 0.38
CA GLU A 120 -8.26 1.39 1.75
C GLU A 120 -7.63 2.45 2.68
N MET A 121 -6.33 2.73 2.51
CA MET A 121 -5.62 3.72 3.32
C MET A 121 -5.83 5.16 2.83
N TRP A 122 -5.94 5.34 1.50
CA TRP A 122 -6.13 6.64 0.85
C TRP A 122 -7.23 6.54 -0.21
N PRO A 123 -8.51 6.56 0.22
CA PRO A 123 -9.61 6.35 -0.70
C PRO A 123 -9.82 7.53 -1.66
N GLY A 124 -9.98 7.17 -2.94
CA GLY A 124 -10.40 8.10 -3.99
C GLY A 124 -9.27 8.97 -4.55
N VAL A 125 -9.61 10.20 -4.95
CA VAL A 125 -8.69 11.12 -5.63
C VAL A 125 -7.93 11.97 -4.61
N ILE A 126 -6.61 12.06 -4.79
CA ILE A 126 -5.71 12.90 -4.01
C ILE A 126 -4.98 13.92 -4.91
N GLY A 127 -4.56 15.04 -4.30
CA GLY A 127 -3.79 16.06 -4.98
C GLY A 127 -2.27 15.80 -4.95
N PRO A 128 -1.50 16.62 -5.69
CA PRO A 128 -0.05 16.52 -5.70
C PRO A 128 0.62 16.75 -4.33
N ALA A 129 -0.01 17.52 -3.43
CA ALA A 129 0.58 17.84 -2.12
C ALA A 129 0.55 16.62 -1.20
N THR A 130 -0.59 15.93 -1.12
CA THR A 130 -0.70 14.65 -0.41
C THR A 130 0.20 13.59 -1.04
N PHE A 131 0.25 13.52 -2.37
CA PHE A 131 1.14 12.56 -3.04
C PHE A 131 2.62 12.78 -2.70
N ASP A 132 3.10 14.03 -2.73
CA ASP A 132 4.49 14.33 -2.38
C ASP A 132 4.80 13.98 -0.91
N LEU A 133 3.87 14.28 0.01
CA LEU A 133 3.97 13.91 1.42
C LEU A 133 4.18 12.39 1.57
N ILE A 134 3.27 11.60 1.00
CA ILE A 134 3.27 10.13 1.10
C ILE A 134 4.54 9.56 0.46
N ARG A 135 4.89 10.03 -0.74
CA ARG A 135 6.09 9.58 -1.46
C ARG A 135 7.37 9.84 -0.68
N ARG A 136 7.51 11.04 -0.08
CA ARG A 136 8.65 11.41 0.78
C ARG A 136 8.68 10.56 2.04
N ALA A 137 7.53 10.39 2.70
CA ALA A 137 7.40 9.55 3.87
C ALA A 137 7.93 8.14 3.58
N TYR A 138 7.50 7.51 2.48
CA TYR A 138 7.88 6.13 2.16
C TYR A 138 9.34 6.02 1.74
N ALA A 139 9.87 7.01 1.02
CA ALA A 139 11.29 7.07 0.68
C ALA A 139 12.19 7.08 1.92
N ILE A 140 11.87 7.93 2.89
CA ILE A 140 12.65 8.09 4.13
C ILE A 140 12.40 6.90 5.08
N GLY A 141 11.14 6.48 5.20
CA GLY A 141 10.70 5.40 6.07
C GLY A 141 11.36 4.07 5.72
N TYR A 142 11.36 3.68 4.44
CA TYR A 142 11.99 2.44 4.01
C TYR A 142 13.52 2.49 4.10
N ASP A 143 14.17 3.59 3.69
CA ASP A 143 15.63 3.75 3.86
C ASP A 143 16.06 3.54 5.32
N ARG A 144 15.32 4.14 6.26
CA ARG A 144 15.58 3.99 7.69
C ARG A 144 15.23 2.62 8.23
N PHE A 145 14.12 2.03 7.77
CA PHE A 145 13.75 0.66 8.11
C PHE A 145 14.89 -0.30 7.76
N PHE A 146 15.39 -0.25 6.52
CA PHE A 146 16.49 -1.13 6.09
C PHE A 146 17.78 -0.88 6.89
N ARG A 147 18.13 0.39 7.17
CA ARG A 147 19.25 0.72 8.06
C ARG A 147 19.08 0.17 9.48
N PHE A 148 17.90 0.33 10.05
CA PHE A 148 17.57 -0.16 11.39
C PHE A 148 17.72 -1.69 11.47
N CYS A 149 17.39 -2.39 10.39
CA CYS A 149 17.55 -3.82 10.27
C CYS A 149 18.97 -4.28 9.86
N GLY A 150 19.93 -3.36 9.77
CA GLY A 150 21.34 -3.67 9.52
C GLY A 150 21.73 -3.82 8.04
N ALA A 151 20.98 -3.21 7.12
CA ALA A 151 21.36 -3.16 5.71
C ALA A 151 22.75 -2.54 5.52
N SER A 152 23.58 -3.16 4.68
CA SER A 152 24.92 -2.63 4.35
C SER A 152 24.81 -1.39 3.44
N PRO A 153 25.85 -0.55 3.37
CA PRO A 153 25.88 0.56 2.42
C PRO A 153 25.65 0.13 0.96
N ALA A 154 26.22 -1.01 0.56
CA ALA A 154 26.05 -1.58 -0.77
C ALA A 154 24.59 -1.94 -1.08
N HIS A 155 23.85 -2.45 -0.09
CA HIS A 155 22.41 -2.68 -0.24
C HIS A 155 21.69 -1.33 -0.42
N LEU A 156 21.94 -0.34 0.43
CA LEU A 156 21.27 0.96 0.33
C LEU A 156 21.50 1.66 -1.02
N GLU A 157 22.69 1.47 -1.61
CA GLU A 157 23.01 1.88 -2.99
C GLU A 157 22.21 1.08 -4.02
N ALA A 158 22.11 -0.24 -3.88
CA ALA A 158 21.34 -1.09 -4.80
C ALA A 158 19.84 -0.73 -4.87
N ILE A 159 19.25 -0.30 -3.75
CA ILE A 159 17.83 0.15 -3.71
C ILE A 159 17.67 1.66 -3.96
N ALA A 160 18.75 2.42 -4.09
CA ALA A 160 18.68 3.87 -4.32
C ALA A 160 17.89 4.25 -5.59
N PRO A 161 18.00 3.54 -6.75
CA PRO A 161 17.28 3.90 -7.97
C PRO A 161 15.75 3.84 -7.88
N ILE A 162 15.23 3.00 -6.97
CA ILE A 162 13.79 2.80 -6.73
C ILE A 162 13.25 3.62 -5.54
N ARG A 163 14.14 4.29 -4.78
CA ARG A 163 13.77 5.09 -3.62
C ARG A 163 12.83 6.22 -4.03
N GLY A 164 11.69 6.33 -3.35
CA GLY A 164 10.66 7.31 -3.68
C GLY A 164 9.90 7.05 -4.98
N LYS A 165 10.07 5.87 -5.59
CA LYS A 165 9.33 5.41 -6.77
C LYS A 165 8.48 4.16 -6.49
N LEU A 166 8.26 3.85 -5.21
CA LEU A 166 7.42 2.73 -4.78
C LEU A 166 5.93 3.02 -5.01
N LEU A 167 5.56 4.29 -5.06
CA LEU A 167 4.19 4.75 -5.28
C LEU A 167 4.13 5.63 -6.53
N GLY A 168 3.00 5.54 -7.23
CA GLY A 168 2.68 6.34 -8.40
C GLY A 168 1.30 6.97 -8.23
N LEU A 169 1.15 8.18 -8.77
CA LEU A 169 -0.13 8.86 -8.87
C LEU A 169 -0.62 8.75 -10.31
N ILE A 170 -1.64 7.93 -10.54
CA ILE A 170 -2.21 7.68 -11.88
C ILE A 170 -3.66 8.15 -11.85
N GLN A 171 -3.98 9.17 -12.65
CA GLN A 171 -5.31 9.79 -12.71
C GLN A 171 -5.86 10.21 -11.32
N GLY A 172 -4.96 10.69 -10.45
CA GLY A 172 -5.31 11.14 -9.11
C GLY A 172 -5.48 10.04 -8.07
N ARG A 173 -5.29 8.76 -8.43
CA ARG A 173 -5.30 7.61 -7.50
C ARG A 173 -3.90 7.09 -7.24
N LEU A 174 -3.67 6.60 -6.05
CA LEU A 174 -2.39 6.00 -5.64
C LEU A 174 -2.29 4.54 -6.08
N TYR A 175 -1.13 4.17 -6.58
CA TYR A 175 -0.78 2.80 -6.94
C TYR A 175 0.59 2.42 -6.40
N TRP A 176 0.71 1.21 -5.90
CA TRP A 176 2.00 0.55 -5.68
C TRP A 176 2.66 0.21 -7.00
N ASN A 177 3.96 0.47 -7.10
CA ASN A 177 4.82 -0.05 -8.14
C ASN A 177 5.33 -1.44 -7.74
N GLN A 178 4.62 -2.49 -8.16
CA GLN A 178 4.99 -3.86 -7.81
C GLN A 178 6.39 -4.23 -8.32
N SER A 179 6.75 -3.79 -9.52
CA SER A 179 8.09 -4.06 -10.08
C SER A 179 9.22 -3.52 -9.20
N HIS A 180 9.04 -2.33 -8.61
CA HIS A 180 10.01 -1.77 -7.66
C HIS A 180 9.92 -2.40 -6.28
N LEU A 181 8.73 -2.78 -5.83
CA LEU A 181 8.56 -3.53 -4.59
C LEU A 181 9.30 -4.87 -4.67
N ASP A 182 9.21 -5.60 -5.78
CA ASP A 182 9.92 -6.86 -5.97
C ASP A 182 11.44 -6.68 -5.84
N VAL A 183 12.01 -5.62 -6.41
CA VAL A 183 13.42 -5.27 -6.22
C VAL A 183 13.73 -4.92 -4.77
N LEU A 184 12.88 -4.12 -4.11
CA LEU A 184 13.05 -3.77 -2.69
C LEU A 184 13.09 -5.03 -1.81
N TRP A 185 12.25 -6.01 -2.12
CA TRP A 185 12.12 -7.24 -1.34
C TRP A 185 13.19 -8.30 -1.62
N GLN A 186 13.89 -8.23 -2.75
CA GLN A 186 15.09 -9.04 -2.97
C GLN A 186 16.16 -8.80 -1.91
N TYR A 187 16.21 -7.58 -1.35
CA TYR A 187 17.16 -7.20 -0.31
C TYR A 187 16.57 -7.23 1.10
N ARG A 188 15.53 -8.02 1.34
CA ARG A 188 14.84 -8.12 2.64
C ARG A 188 15.78 -8.34 3.84
N PRO A 189 15.42 -7.84 5.03
CA PRO A 189 16.23 -8.08 6.22
C PRO A 189 16.19 -9.53 6.72
N PRO A 190 17.23 -10.02 7.42
CA PRO A 190 17.33 -11.42 7.84
C PRO A 190 16.17 -11.94 8.71
N PHE A 191 15.51 -11.08 9.50
CA PHE A 191 14.41 -11.49 10.37
C PHE A 191 13.16 -11.96 9.61
N THR A 192 13.03 -11.62 8.31
CA THR A 192 11.89 -12.07 7.47
C THR A 192 11.96 -13.57 7.15
N ALA A 193 13.05 -14.26 7.48
CA ALA A 193 13.17 -15.71 7.33
C ALA A 193 12.08 -16.49 8.13
N ILE A 194 11.67 -15.97 9.29
CA ILE A 194 10.55 -16.54 10.08
C ILE A 194 9.30 -16.65 9.22
N GLN A 195 9.01 -15.59 8.44
CA GLN A 195 7.79 -15.49 7.65
C GLN A 195 7.78 -16.44 6.46
N SER A 196 8.91 -16.59 5.76
CA SER A 196 9.04 -17.60 4.70
C SER A 196 8.88 -19.02 5.23
N TRP A 197 9.39 -19.30 6.43
CA TRP A 197 9.20 -20.61 7.06
C TRP A 197 7.73 -20.85 7.44
N LEU A 198 7.07 -19.85 8.04
CA LEU A 198 5.64 -19.93 8.39
C LEU A 198 4.77 -20.17 7.16
N HIS A 199 5.00 -19.44 6.07
CA HIS A 199 4.27 -19.63 4.80
C HIS A 199 4.42 -21.04 4.24
N ALA A 200 5.64 -21.60 4.26
CA ALA A 200 5.89 -22.93 3.73
C ALA A 200 5.24 -24.06 4.56
N HIS A 201 4.97 -23.82 5.84
CA HIS A 201 4.46 -24.83 6.77
C HIS A 201 3.01 -24.57 7.22
N SER A 202 2.35 -23.55 6.68
CA SER A 202 0.95 -23.22 6.98
C SER A 202 0.07 -23.55 5.77
N GLN A 203 -1.04 -24.26 5.98
CA GLN A 203 -1.96 -24.66 4.90
C GLN A 203 -2.73 -23.48 4.30
N HIS A 204 -2.89 -22.38 5.05
CA HIS A 204 -3.53 -21.15 4.62
C HIS A 204 -2.74 -19.94 5.15
N PRO A 205 -1.84 -19.35 4.36
CA PRO A 205 -1.22 -18.08 4.74
C PRO A 205 -2.26 -16.96 4.62
N HIS A 206 -2.52 -16.24 5.72
CA HIS A 206 -3.55 -15.21 5.75
C HIS A 206 -3.09 -13.85 5.18
N HIS A 207 -1.78 -13.61 5.13
CA HIS A 207 -1.21 -12.42 4.51
C HIS A 207 -0.20 -12.80 3.43
N GLN A 208 -0.56 -12.59 2.16
CA GLN A 208 0.42 -12.59 1.09
C GLN A 208 1.27 -11.33 1.21
N HIS A 209 2.48 -11.47 1.74
CA HIS A 209 3.43 -10.36 1.73
C HIS A 209 4.16 -10.31 0.38
N PRO A 210 4.24 -9.12 -0.25
CA PRO A 210 5.02 -8.97 -1.46
C PRO A 210 6.47 -9.42 -1.20
N GLY A 211 7.00 -10.28 -2.09
CA GLY A 211 8.37 -10.82 -1.99
C GLY A 211 8.55 -12.17 -1.28
N VAL A 212 7.48 -12.86 -0.85
CA VAL A 212 7.57 -14.22 -0.26
C VAL A 212 7.51 -15.34 -1.32
N ALA A 213 6.89 -15.08 -2.48
CA ALA A 213 6.76 -16.06 -3.56
C ALA A 213 8.14 -16.46 -4.13
N GLY A 214 8.39 -17.77 -4.24
CA GLY A 214 9.62 -18.32 -4.85
C GLY A 214 10.86 -18.40 -3.95
N GLN A 215 10.72 -18.12 -2.65
CA GLN A 215 11.84 -18.13 -1.69
C GLN A 215 12.23 -19.55 -1.23
N PRO A 216 13.53 -19.85 -1.02
CA PRO A 216 13.95 -21.09 -0.38
C PRO A 216 13.53 -21.10 1.09
N VAL A 217 12.96 -22.22 1.53
CA VAL A 217 12.52 -22.40 2.91
C VAL A 217 13.75 -22.50 3.82
N PRO A 218 13.88 -21.65 4.86
CA PRO A 218 15.00 -21.74 5.79
C PRO A 218 15.03 -23.10 6.51
N SER A 219 16.23 -23.59 6.84
CA SER A 219 16.37 -24.74 7.72
C SER A 219 15.84 -24.43 9.13
N MET A 220 15.59 -25.45 9.94
CA MET A 220 15.19 -25.28 11.36
C MET A 220 16.19 -24.41 12.14
N VAL A 221 17.49 -24.54 11.84
CA VAL A 221 18.54 -23.69 12.45
C VAL A 221 18.38 -22.23 12.02
N GLY A 222 18.12 -21.98 10.74
CA GLY A 222 17.84 -20.65 10.21
C GLY A 222 16.57 -20.02 10.80
N PHE A 223 15.53 -20.83 11.03
CA PHE A 223 14.31 -20.41 11.72
C PHE A 223 14.58 -20.00 13.17
N CYS A 224 15.28 -20.83 13.94
CA CYS A 224 15.64 -20.52 15.34
C CYS A 224 16.55 -19.27 15.45
N ALA A 225 17.52 -19.12 14.55
CA ALA A 225 18.35 -17.92 14.47
C ALA A 225 17.50 -16.67 14.10
N GLY A 226 16.53 -16.84 13.19
CA GLY A 226 15.55 -15.82 12.85
C GLY A 226 14.74 -15.38 14.07
N LEU A 227 14.22 -16.32 14.86
CA LEU A 227 13.49 -16.03 16.11
C LEU A 227 14.36 -15.24 17.10
N LEU A 228 15.61 -15.67 17.34
CA LEU A 228 16.53 -14.97 18.24
C LEU A 228 16.79 -13.52 17.77
N ASN A 229 17.03 -13.33 16.48
CA ASN A 229 17.21 -11.99 15.89
C ASN A 229 15.92 -11.16 15.99
N GLY A 230 14.76 -11.79 15.80
CA GLY A 230 13.45 -11.21 16.05
C GLY A 230 13.35 -10.68 17.47
N PHE A 231 13.71 -11.48 18.48
CA PHE A 231 13.73 -11.07 19.90
C PHE A 231 14.65 -9.87 20.17
N GLN A 232 15.86 -9.86 19.60
CA GLN A 232 16.77 -8.73 19.72
C GLN A 232 16.21 -7.45 19.04
N LEU A 233 15.56 -7.61 17.89
CA LEU A 233 14.87 -6.53 17.20
C LEU A 233 13.74 -5.95 18.06
N LEU A 234 12.99 -6.77 18.80
CA LEU A 234 11.95 -6.29 19.74
C LEU A 234 12.53 -5.29 20.74
N HIS A 235 13.66 -5.66 21.37
CA HIS A 235 14.27 -4.85 22.41
C HIS A 235 14.74 -3.50 21.87
N ARG A 236 15.35 -3.49 20.68
CA ARG A 236 15.77 -2.27 20.00
C ARG A 236 14.56 -1.41 19.62
N LEU A 237 13.49 -2.03 19.10
CA LEU A 237 12.32 -1.30 18.65
C LEU A 237 11.55 -0.68 19.82
N LYS A 238 11.52 -1.30 20.99
CA LYS A 238 10.96 -0.69 22.21
C LYS A 238 11.63 0.65 22.52
N GLY A 239 12.97 0.68 22.51
CA GLY A 239 13.73 1.91 22.69
C GLY A 239 13.41 2.94 21.61
N ALA A 240 13.30 2.50 20.36
CA ALA A 240 12.95 3.37 19.23
C ALA A 240 11.52 3.95 19.36
N CYS A 241 10.53 3.18 19.79
CA CYS A 241 9.16 3.66 20.04
C CYS A 241 9.15 4.76 21.11
N THR A 242 9.84 4.55 22.23
CA THR A 242 9.93 5.54 23.31
C THR A 242 10.63 6.81 22.83
N GLN A 243 11.74 6.69 22.11
CA GLN A 243 12.46 7.84 21.54
C GLN A 243 11.60 8.61 20.53
N THR A 244 10.92 7.91 19.64
CA THR A 244 9.96 8.50 18.69
C THR A 244 8.87 9.27 19.42
N PHE A 245 8.25 8.66 20.44
CA PHE A 245 7.21 9.32 21.22
C PHE A 245 7.71 10.61 21.87
N HIS A 246 8.91 10.58 22.49
CA HIS A 246 9.51 11.77 23.07
C HIS A 246 9.83 12.85 22.03
N ALA A 247 10.42 12.48 20.90
CA ALA A 247 10.76 13.42 19.83
C ALA A 247 9.51 14.11 19.26
N LEU A 248 8.46 13.34 18.95
CA LEU A 248 7.20 13.87 18.43
C LEU A 248 6.48 14.73 19.48
N SER A 249 6.47 14.31 20.74
CA SER A 249 5.89 15.09 21.84
C SER A 249 6.62 16.43 22.04
N GLN A 250 7.95 16.42 21.99
CA GLN A 250 8.75 17.65 22.07
C GLN A 250 8.51 18.56 20.87
N LYS A 251 8.44 17.98 19.65
CA LYS A 251 8.13 18.74 18.44
C LYS A 251 6.76 19.40 18.54
N SER A 252 5.73 18.67 18.97
CA SER A 252 4.38 19.20 19.19
C SER A 252 4.37 20.37 20.20
N ARG A 253 5.10 20.27 21.32
CA ARG A 253 5.20 21.35 22.32
C ARG A 253 5.92 22.61 21.83
N THR A 254 6.80 22.46 20.84
CA THR A 254 7.60 23.57 20.29
C THR A 254 6.97 24.17 19.03
N MET A 255 5.86 23.61 18.54
CA MET A 255 5.11 24.23 17.45
C MET A 255 4.50 25.56 17.92
N PRO A 256 4.53 26.59 17.07
CA PRO A 256 3.89 27.85 17.39
C PRO A 256 2.37 27.64 17.57
N PRO A 257 1.78 28.17 18.67
CA PRO A 257 0.40 27.89 19.03
C PRO A 257 -0.63 28.50 18.07
N ASN A 258 -0.21 29.44 17.21
CA ASN A 258 -1.08 30.04 16.21
C ASN A 258 -0.32 30.24 14.88
N PRO A 259 -0.51 29.37 13.87
CA PRO A 259 0.16 29.48 12.58
C PRO A 259 -0.21 30.76 11.82
N ASN A 260 -1.36 31.38 12.10
CA ASN A 260 -1.80 32.63 11.46
C ASN A 260 -0.96 33.85 11.85
N ARG A 261 -0.05 33.72 12.82
CA ARG A 261 0.89 34.76 13.22
C ARG A 261 2.26 34.63 12.56
N LEU A 262 2.48 33.58 11.77
CA LEU A 262 3.75 33.33 11.09
C LEU A 262 3.76 33.97 9.70
N ASN A 263 4.92 34.44 9.27
CA ASN A 263 5.13 34.76 7.87
C ASN A 263 5.33 33.49 7.02
N ALA A 264 5.27 33.62 5.69
CA ALA A 264 5.36 32.50 4.77
C ALA A 264 6.63 31.64 4.95
N HIS A 265 7.79 32.27 5.20
CA HIS A 265 9.05 31.54 5.42
C HIS A 265 9.03 30.75 6.73
N GLN A 266 8.51 31.35 7.80
CA GLN A 266 8.36 30.68 9.09
C GLN A 266 7.38 29.51 9.00
N LEU A 267 6.29 29.66 8.26
CA LEU A 267 5.32 28.58 8.04
C LEU A 267 5.95 27.42 7.27
N ALA A 268 6.62 27.71 6.15
CA ALA A 268 7.30 26.69 5.34
C ALA A 268 8.37 25.94 6.14
N PHE A 269 9.20 26.66 6.91
CA PHE A 269 10.19 26.06 7.80
C PHE A 269 9.56 25.15 8.86
N ASN A 270 8.45 25.57 9.47
CA ASN A 270 7.76 24.77 10.47
C ASN A 270 7.14 23.50 9.88
N ILE A 271 6.57 23.57 8.68
CA ILE A 271 6.04 22.41 7.96
C ILE A 271 7.17 21.44 7.65
N GLU A 272 8.23 21.89 6.96
CA GLU A 272 9.35 21.04 6.57
C GLU A 272 10.04 20.41 7.78
N SER A 273 10.35 21.19 8.82
CA SER A 273 10.98 20.65 10.04
C SER A 273 10.08 19.69 10.82
N THR A 274 8.77 19.79 10.69
CA THR A 274 7.82 18.85 11.28
C THR A 274 7.75 17.56 10.47
N MET A 275 7.68 17.68 9.15
CA MET A 275 7.71 16.55 8.23
C MET A 275 9.00 15.75 8.36
N ASP A 276 10.15 16.43 8.43
CA ASP A 276 11.44 15.78 8.64
C ASP A 276 11.45 15.00 9.96
N CYS A 277 10.95 15.59 11.05
CA CYS A 277 10.85 14.91 12.34
C CYS A 277 9.93 13.67 12.25
N LEU A 278 8.74 13.80 11.66
CA LEU A 278 7.79 12.69 11.50
C LEU A 278 8.39 11.56 10.66
N PHE A 279 8.90 11.88 9.47
CA PHE A 279 9.43 10.89 8.53
C PHE A 279 10.70 10.21 9.05
N HIS A 280 11.52 10.94 9.80
CA HIS A 280 12.69 10.40 10.49
C HIS A 280 12.33 9.25 11.43
N HIS A 281 11.16 9.31 12.05
CA HIS A 281 10.69 8.33 13.02
C HIS A 281 9.67 7.32 12.45
N TRP A 282 9.16 7.54 11.23
CA TRP A 282 8.10 6.72 10.66
C TRP A 282 8.49 5.25 10.39
N HIS A 283 9.78 4.97 10.22
CA HIS A 283 10.31 3.60 10.12
C HIS A 283 9.94 2.73 11.33
N VAL A 284 9.71 3.32 12.50
CA VAL A 284 9.23 2.60 13.69
C VAL A 284 7.82 2.06 13.46
N SER A 285 6.92 2.84 12.86
CA SER A 285 5.56 2.41 12.51
C SER A 285 5.56 1.32 11.46
N ILE A 286 6.40 1.46 10.41
CA ILE A 286 6.64 0.39 9.43
C ILE A 286 7.06 -0.88 10.17
N MET A 287 8.02 -0.75 11.10
CA MET A 287 8.54 -1.88 11.82
C MET A 287 7.52 -2.59 12.70
N VAL A 288 6.76 -1.83 13.49
CA VAL A 288 5.69 -2.36 14.33
C VAL A 288 4.67 -3.12 13.49
N ASN A 289 4.28 -2.59 12.32
CA ASN A 289 3.36 -3.29 11.42
C ASN A 289 3.94 -4.63 10.92
N TYR A 290 5.18 -4.63 10.42
CA TYR A 290 5.84 -5.86 9.96
C TYR A 290 5.98 -6.90 11.06
N THR A 291 6.44 -6.51 12.25
CA THR A 291 6.59 -7.43 13.37
C THR A 291 5.25 -7.96 13.85
N THR A 292 4.21 -7.12 13.89
CA THR A 292 2.86 -7.54 14.27
C THR A 292 2.35 -8.63 13.34
N SER A 293 2.50 -8.46 12.02
CA SER A 293 2.10 -9.47 11.03
C SER A 293 2.82 -10.80 11.24
N ILE A 294 4.14 -10.78 11.44
CA ILE A 294 4.92 -12.01 11.69
C ILE A 294 4.43 -12.76 12.93
N TRP A 295 4.20 -12.04 14.03
CA TRP A 295 3.75 -12.67 15.28
C TRP A 295 2.29 -13.10 15.22
N PHE A 296 1.46 -12.42 14.43
CA PHE A 296 0.10 -12.88 14.14
C PHE A 296 0.12 -14.18 13.32
N ASP A 297 0.91 -14.25 12.25
CA ASP A 297 1.10 -15.46 11.45
C ASP A 297 1.61 -16.62 12.33
N ALA A 298 2.58 -16.35 13.22
CA ALA A 298 3.10 -17.33 14.16
C ALA A 298 2.04 -17.82 15.15
N LEU A 299 1.20 -16.92 15.68
CA LEU A 299 0.10 -17.28 16.57
C LEU A 299 -0.93 -18.15 15.84
N GLN A 300 -1.24 -17.81 14.61
CA GLN A 300 -2.21 -18.54 13.80
C GLN A 300 -1.71 -19.93 13.44
N TRP A 301 -0.44 -20.05 13.07
CA TRP A 301 0.23 -21.35 12.91
C TRP A 301 0.21 -22.17 14.20
N ALA A 302 0.47 -21.55 15.36
CA ALA A 302 0.44 -22.23 16.65
C ALA A 302 -0.98 -22.69 17.01
N CYS A 303 -2.00 -21.88 16.73
CA CYS A 303 -3.42 -22.24 16.89
C CYS A 303 -3.77 -23.45 16.02
N SER A 304 -3.45 -23.43 14.72
CA SER A 304 -3.77 -24.54 13.82
C SER A 304 -3.00 -25.82 14.15
N ARG A 305 -1.77 -25.70 14.65
CA ARG A 305 -0.90 -26.86 14.93
C ARG A 305 -1.16 -27.51 16.28
N TRP A 306 -1.44 -26.72 17.31
CA TRP A 306 -1.49 -27.19 18.70
C TRP A 306 -2.90 -27.17 19.31
N VAL A 307 -3.82 -26.39 18.75
CA VAL A 307 -5.16 -26.17 19.31
C VAL A 307 -6.25 -26.69 18.38
N ASP A 308 -6.15 -26.49 17.07
CA ASP A 308 -7.22 -26.87 16.14
C ASP A 308 -7.05 -28.32 15.67
N THR A 309 -7.87 -29.24 16.17
CA THR A 309 -7.86 -30.66 15.75
C THR A 309 -9.08 -31.09 14.98
N GLU A 310 -10.19 -30.34 14.96
CA GLU A 310 -11.44 -30.71 14.26
C GLU A 310 -12.32 -29.47 13.97
N GLY A 311 -11.84 -28.52 13.17
CA GLY A 311 -12.66 -27.40 12.67
C GLY A 311 -13.19 -26.44 13.74
N ALA A 312 -12.50 -26.32 14.87
CA ALA A 312 -12.97 -25.52 16.00
C ALA A 312 -12.38 -24.11 15.95
N LYS A 313 -13.20 -23.15 15.51
CA LYS A 313 -12.99 -21.69 15.50
C LYS A 313 -11.89 -21.22 14.52
N PRO A 314 -12.23 -20.98 13.22
CA PRO A 314 -11.27 -20.48 12.22
C PRO A 314 -10.62 -19.14 12.60
N ASN A 315 -11.21 -18.40 13.54
CA ASN A 315 -10.75 -17.09 13.99
C ASN A 315 -10.09 -17.09 15.39
N LEU A 316 -9.68 -18.26 15.93
CA LEU A 316 -9.15 -18.34 17.30
C LEU A 316 -7.98 -17.38 17.58
N ALA A 317 -7.04 -17.22 16.64
CA ALA A 317 -5.94 -16.28 16.78
C ALA A 317 -6.43 -14.82 16.89
N SER A 318 -7.46 -14.45 16.12
CA SER A 318 -8.11 -13.15 16.22
C SER A 318 -8.82 -12.99 17.57
N ASP A 319 -9.61 -13.99 17.97
CA ASP A 319 -10.36 -14.01 19.23
C ASP A 319 -9.46 -13.84 20.47
N LEU A 320 -8.26 -14.44 20.44
CA LEU A 320 -7.24 -14.30 21.50
C LEU A 320 -6.65 -12.89 21.59
N LEU A 321 -6.72 -12.13 20.50
CA LEU A 321 -6.21 -10.76 20.37
C LEU A 321 -7.32 -9.70 20.42
N CYS A 322 -8.58 -10.13 20.39
CA CYS A 322 -9.75 -9.29 20.56
C CYS A 322 -9.75 -8.57 21.92
N ALA A 323 -10.38 -7.39 21.95
CA ALA A 323 -10.59 -6.59 23.16
C ALA A 323 -9.32 -6.24 23.94
N ASN A 324 -8.39 -5.49 23.32
CA ASN A 324 -7.45 -4.66 24.09
C ASN A 324 -8.11 -3.30 24.38
N PRO A 325 -8.59 -3.05 25.62
CA PRO A 325 -9.28 -1.81 25.97
C PRO A 325 -8.36 -0.58 25.94
N GLN A 326 -7.03 -0.77 25.90
CA GLN A 326 -6.06 0.33 25.83
C GLN A 326 -5.79 0.84 24.40
N ARG A 327 -6.39 0.24 23.35
CA ARG A 327 -6.21 0.73 21.98
C ARG A 327 -6.82 2.13 21.78
N PRO A 328 -6.08 3.10 21.21
CA PRO A 328 -6.58 4.45 20.98
C PRO A 328 -7.87 4.50 20.13
N SER A 329 -7.98 3.66 19.09
CA SER A 329 -9.18 3.60 18.25
C SER A 329 -10.43 3.21 19.04
N HIS A 330 -10.32 2.28 20.00
CA HIS A 330 -11.43 1.94 20.89
C HIS A 330 -11.82 3.10 21.81
N GLN A 331 -10.85 3.91 22.25
CA GLN A 331 -11.13 5.09 23.08
C GLN A 331 -11.91 6.15 22.29
N GLN A 332 -11.56 6.37 21.03
CA GLN A 332 -12.30 7.28 20.14
C GLN A 332 -13.74 6.80 19.92
N THR A 333 -13.94 5.51 19.61
CA THR A 333 -15.28 4.93 19.42
C THR A 333 -16.13 5.05 20.69
N ARG A 334 -15.55 4.78 21.87
CA ARG A 334 -16.26 4.95 23.16
C ARG A 334 -16.65 6.40 23.42
N ALA A 335 -15.76 7.35 23.10
CA ALA A 335 -16.04 8.77 23.28
C ALA A 335 -17.18 9.23 22.36
N LEU A 336 -17.23 8.73 21.12
CA LEU A 336 -18.36 8.92 20.20
C LEU A 336 -19.65 8.30 20.74
N GLN A 337 -19.58 7.06 21.25
CA GLN A 337 -20.74 6.38 21.83
C GLN A 337 -21.33 7.18 23.00
N ALA A 338 -20.47 7.71 23.87
CA ALA A 338 -20.89 8.54 24.99
C ALA A 338 -21.53 9.86 24.54
N LEU A 339 -21.08 10.45 23.43
CA LEU A 339 -21.73 11.61 22.82
C LEU A 339 -23.11 11.24 22.27
N ALA A 340 -23.20 10.16 21.49
CA ALA A 340 -24.46 9.67 20.92
C ALA A 340 -25.48 9.31 22.01
N GLN A 341 -25.05 8.68 23.10
CA GLN A 341 -25.90 8.38 24.24
C GLN A 341 -26.46 9.64 24.90
N THR A 342 -25.64 10.68 25.07
CA THR A 342 -26.09 11.97 25.60
C THR A 342 -27.12 12.62 24.65
N VAL A 343 -26.81 12.66 23.35
CA VAL A 343 -27.69 13.22 22.31
C VAL A 343 -29.01 12.46 22.17
N SER A 344 -29.03 11.14 22.41
CA SER A 344 -30.26 10.32 22.35
C SER A 344 -31.35 10.77 23.34
N THR A 345 -30.95 11.46 24.41
CA THR A 345 -31.87 12.01 25.42
C THR A 345 -32.38 13.41 25.06
N MET A 346 -31.93 13.98 23.94
CA MET A 346 -32.18 15.36 23.52
C MET A 346 -32.77 15.44 22.11
N PRO A 347 -34.10 15.25 21.93
CA PRO A 347 -34.71 15.12 20.60
C PRO A 347 -34.46 16.30 19.64
N LYS A 348 -34.45 17.54 20.16
CA LYS A 348 -34.17 18.74 19.35
C LYS A 348 -32.73 18.77 18.85
N VAL A 349 -31.77 18.42 19.69
CA VAL A 349 -30.34 18.37 19.32
C VAL A 349 -30.09 17.21 18.35
N MET A 350 -30.66 16.05 18.62
CA MET A 350 -30.58 14.88 17.73
C MET A 350 -31.11 15.19 16.32
N ALA A 351 -32.28 15.83 16.21
CA ALA A 351 -32.83 16.26 14.92
C ALA A 351 -31.95 17.33 14.24
N ALA A 352 -31.35 18.24 15.01
CA ALA A 352 -30.41 19.22 14.48
C ALA A 352 -29.16 18.54 13.89
N PHE A 353 -28.61 17.55 14.58
CA PHE A 353 -27.42 16.80 14.17
C PHE A 353 -27.65 16.01 12.87
N ARG A 354 -28.82 15.39 12.71
CA ARG A 354 -29.15 14.59 11.52
C ARG A 354 -29.46 15.42 10.28
N HIS A 355 -30.11 16.57 10.45
CA HIS A 355 -30.79 17.23 9.32
C HIS A 355 -30.42 18.70 9.10
N LYS A 356 -29.67 19.35 9.99
CA LYS A 356 -29.27 20.76 9.84
C LYS A 356 -27.82 20.90 9.39
N SER A 357 -27.43 22.10 8.98
CA SER A 357 -26.04 22.44 8.70
C SER A 357 -25.20 22.42 9.99
N GLY A 358 -23.89 22.20 9.87
CA GLY A 358 -22.98 22.17 11.02
C GLY A 358 -23.11 23.38 11.93
N LYS A 359 -23.20 24.59 11.37
CA LYS A 359 -23.39 25.83 12.14
C LYS A 359 -24.66 25.81 13.00
N THR A 360 -25.78 25.36 12.44
CA THR A 360 -27.06 25.30 13.16
C THR A 360 -27.08 24.16 14.17
N ALA A 361 -26.49 23.00 13.83
CA ALA A 361 -26.35 21.88 14.75
C ALA A 361 -25.46 22.24 15.96
N MET A 362 -24.35 22.94 15.73
CA MET A 362 -23.49 23.46 16.79
C MET A 362 -24.22 24.48 17.67
N ALA A 363 -24.98 25.41 17.09
CA ALA A 363 -25.77 26.36 17.87
C ALA A 363 -26.74 25.65 18.84
N ALA A 364 -27.46 24.63 18.35
CA ALA A 364 -28.34 23.82 19.19
C ALA A 364 -27.57 23.03 20.28
N MET A 365 -26.37 22.57 19.99
CA MET A 365 -25.50 21.90 20.97
C MET A 365 -25.02 22.86 22.08
N TYR A 366 -24.66 24.10 21.72
CA TYR A 366 -24.14 25.09 22.68
C TYR A 366 -25.19 25.61 23.67
N GLU A 367 -26.48 25.41 23.41
CA GLU A 367 -27.55 25.59 24.41
C GLU A 367 -27.45 24.58 25.56
N HIS A 368 -26.65 23.52 25.43
CA HIS A 368 -26.44 22.46 26.41
C HIS A 368 -24.95 22.38 26.85
N PRO A 369 -24.55 23.09 27.93
CA PRO A 369 -23.14 23.24 28.31
C PRO A 369 -22.39 21.92 28.56
N ALA A 370 -23.07 20.92 29.14
CA ALA A 370 -22.45 19.61 29.41
C ALA A 370 -22.11 18.84 28.12
N LEU A 371 -23.01 18.88 27.14
CA LEU A 371 -22.80 18.27 25.82
C LEU A 371 -21.71 19.03 25.05
N ALA A 372 -21.75 20.36 25.06
CA ALA A 372 -20.73 21.19 24.43
C ALA A 372 -19.32 20.89 24.99
N GLN A 373 -19.17 20.82 26.32
CA GLN A 373 -17.90 20.47 26.95
C GLN A 373 -17.44 19.05 26.61
N GLN A 374 -18.36 18.09 26.47
CA GLN A 374 -18.03 16.73 26.04
C GLN A 374 -17.55 16.71 24.58
N PHE A 375 -18.22 17.45 23.70
CA PHE A 375 -17.87 17.56 22.29
C PHE A 375 -16.52 18.28 22.11
N GLU A 376 -16.28 19.37 22.82
CA GLU A 376 -15.00 20.09 22.77
C GLU A 376 -13.83 19.21 23.23
N ARG A 377 -14.02 18.39 24.28
CA ARG A 377 -13.02 17.40 24.69
C ARG A 377 -12.75 16.37 23.60
N TYR A 378 -13.81 15.89 22.92
CA TYR A 378 -13.66 15.00 21.78
C TYR A 378 -12.88 15.67 20.64
N MET A 379 -13.23 16.90 20.28
CA MET A 379 -12.58 17.66 19.21
C MET A 379 -11.12 17.97 19.52
N HIS A 380 -10.81 18.29 20.78
CA HIS A 380 -9.43 18.52 21.20
C HIS A 380 -8.58 17.24 21.05
N GLN A 381 -9.14 16.07 21.34
CA GLN A 381 -8.40 14.81 21.31
C GLN A 381 -8.39 14.13 19.94
N TYR A 382 -9.46 14.27 19.16
CA TYR A 382 -9.70 13.50 17.92
C TYR A 382 -10.17 14.36 16.75
N GLY A 383 -10.31 15.68 16.88
CA GLY A 383 -10.86 16.55 15.82
C GLY A 383 -9.98 16.63 14.57
N THR A 384 -8.70 16.27 14.67
CA THR A 384 -7.80 16.12 13.53
C THR A 384 -7.89 14.75 12.86
N CYS A 385 -8.62 13.80 13.46
CA CYS A 385 -8.81 12.44 12.94
C CYS A 385 -10.15 12.36 12.20
N GLY A 386 -10.15 11.83 10.98
CA GLY A 386 -11.34 11.64 10.14
C GLY A 386 -11.06 10.67 9.00
N ASP A 387 -12.10 10.25 8.29
CA ASP A 387 -12.04 9.21 7.23
C ASP A 387 -11.00 9.52 6.13
N ASP A 388 -10.63 10.80 5.99
CA ASP A 388 -9.61 11.27 5.06
C ASP A 388 -8.51 12.12 5.72
N SER A 389 -8.29 11.98 7.02
CA SER A 389 -7.29 12.79 7.76
C SER A 389 -5.85 12.67 7.23
N TYR A 390 -5.59 11.71 6.34
CA TYR A 390 -4.32 11.52 5.66
C TYR A 390 -4.21 12.26 4.31
N ILE A 391 -5.28 12.94 3.87
CA ILE A 391 -5.34 13.72 2.63
C ILE A 391 -5.41 15.20 2.99
N ILE A 392 -4.30 15.92 2.77
CA ILE A 392 -4.12 17.32 3.18
C ILE A 392 -5.08 18.25 2.42
N GLU A 393 -5.44 17.90 1.18
CA GLU A 393 -6.39 18.71 0.40
C GLU A 393 -7.83 18.62 0.91
N ARG A 394 -8.12 17.72 1.87
CA ARG A 394 -9.43 17.60 2.50
C ARG A 394 -9.38 18.22 3.90
N GLY A 395 -10.46 18.90 4.26
CA GLY A 395 -10.58 19.53 5.57
C GLY A 395 -10.71 18.51 6.70
N SER A 396 -10.25 18.89 7.90
CA SER A 396 -10.40 18.05 9.10
C SER A 396 -11.78 18.20 9.74
N LEU A 397 -12.15 17.30 10.67
CA LEU A 397 -13.37 17.47 11.46
C LEU A 397 -13.33 18.74 12.32
N ALA A 398 -12.13 19.25 12.64
CA ALA A 398 -11.96 20.52 13.34
C ALA A 398 -12.31 21.73 12.45
N GLU A 399 -12.20 21.61 11.14
CA GLU A 399 -12.59 22.64 10.17
C GLU A 399 -14.08 22.57 9.83
N ASP A 400 -14.60 21.36 9.58
CA ASP A 400 -16.03 21.11 9.40
C ASP A 400 -16.49 19.88 10.22
N PRO A 401 -17.14 20.08 11.38
CA PRO A 401 -17.63 18.98 12.20
C PRO A 401 -18.94 18.39 11.67
N THR A 402 -19.51 18.90 10.57
CA THR A 402 -20.82 18.44 10.06
C THR A 402 -20.92 16.92 9.87
N PRO A 403 -19.94 16.24 9.25
CA PRO A 403 -20.00 14.78 9.07
C PRO A 403 -20.06 14.04 10.42
N LEU A 404 -19.26 14.49 11.39
CA LEU A 404 -19.23 13.93 12.74
C LEU A 404 -20.57 14.10 13.46
N LEU A 405 -21.13 15.32 13.41
CA LEU A 405 -22.41 15.63 14.03
C LEU A 405 -23.52 14.75 13.44
N ARG A 406 -23.53 14.54 12.12
CA ARG A 406 -24.48 13.63 11.46
C ARG A 406 -24.34 12.19 11.96
N SER A 407 -23.11 11.67 12.03
CA SER A 407 -22.86 10.32 12.55
C SER A 407 -23.32 10.15 13.99
N ILE A 408 -23.05 11.14 14.85
CA ILE A 408 -23.53 11.14 16.24
C ILE A 408 -25.07 11.18 16.29
N GLY A 409 -25.70 12.02 15.47
CA GLY A 409 -27.15 12.15 15.41
C GLY A 409 -27.84 10.87 14.93
N GLU A 410 -27.29 10.21 13.92
CA GLU A 410 -27.83 8.96 13.39
C GLU A 410 -27.68 7.83 14.42
N TRP A 411 -26.51 7.72 15.04
CA TRP A 411 -26.28 6.72 16.09
C TRP A 411 -27.17 6.94 17.31
N ALA A 412 -27.34 8.20 17.74
CA ALA A 412 -28.25 8.57 18.81
C ALA A 412 -29.71 8.19 18.49
N PHE A 413 -30.13 8.35 17.24
CA PHE A 413 -31.47 7.95 16.78
C PHE A 413 -31.64 6.44 16.85
N THR A 414 -30.67 5.65 16.37
CA THR A 414 -30.70 4.18 16.49
C THR A 414 -30.81 3.73 17.95
N MET A 415 -30.06 4.36 18.87
CA MET A 415 -30.12 4.06 20.31
C MET A 415 -31.46 4.42 20.95
N ALA A 416 -32.05 5.54 20.57
CA ALA A 416 -33.35 5.96 21.08
C ALA A 416 -34.46 5.03 20.56
N TRP A 417 -34.39 4.63 19.29
CA TRP A 417 -35.36 3.74 18.66
C TRP A 417 -35.29 2.31 19.22
N SER A 418 -34.09 1.77 19.49
CA SER A 418 -33.95 0.44 20.09
C SER A 418 -34.57 0.36 21.49
N LYS A 419 -34.46 1.43 22.29
CA LYS A 419 -35.13 1.51 23.61
C LYS A 419 -36.64 1.52 23.51
N VAL A 420 -37.19 2.20 22.50
CA VAL A 420 -38.64 2.22 22.24
C VAL A 420 -39.12 0.83 21.79
N GLY A 421 -38.32 0.08 21.03
CA GLY A 421 -38.61 -1.32 20.67
C GLY A 421 -38.57 -2.27 21.87
N ASP A 422 -37.58 -2.13 22.76
CA ASP A 422 -37.48 -2.92 23.99
C ASP A 422 -38.65 -2.61 24.96
N ASP A 423 -39.05 -1.34 25.08
CA ASP A 423 -40.20 -0.91 25.90
C ASP A 423 -41.55 -1.31 25.26
N ALA A 424 -41.65 -1.33 23.92
CA ALA A 424 -42.83 -1.81 23.20
C ALA A 424 -42.98 -3.33 23.26
N HIS A 425 -41.88 -4.09 23.29
CA HIS A 425 -41.90 -5.54 23.54
C HIS A 425 -42.27 -5.89 24.99
N ALA A 426 -42.15 -4.96 25.94
CA ALA A 426 -42.71 -5.13 27.29
C ALA A 426 -44.23 -4.94 27.33
N HIS A 427 -44.82 -4.26 26.33
CA HIS A 427 -46.26 -4.01 26.24
C HIS A 427 -46.71 -3.85 24.78
N THR A 428 -46.92 -4.95 24.05
CA THR A 428 -48.00 -5.17 23.06
C THR A 428 -47.70 -6.38 22.17
N ASP A 429 -48.49 -7.44 22.31
CA ASP A 429 -48.69 -8.48 21.28
C ASP A 429 -49.47 -7.85 20.12
N THR A 430 -48.80 -7.24 19.13
CA THR A 430 -49.34 -7.09 17.76
C THR A 430 -48.20 -6.78 16.77
N GLU A 431 -48.04 -7.63 15.74
CA GLU A 431 -47.11 -7.43 14.63
C GLU A 431 -47.40 -6.12 13.87
N PRO A 432 -46.37 -5.38 13.43
CA PRO A 432 -46.06 -5.40 11.99
C PRO A 432 -44.57 -5.26 11.59
N ASP A 433 -44.30 -5.67 10.34
CA ASP A 433 -43.14 -5.40 9.46
C ASP A 433 -41.78 -6.07 9.73
N ARG A 434 -41.75 -7.40 9.53
CA ARG A 434 -40.53 -8.24 9.46
C ARG A 434 -39.49 -7.80 8.41
N GLY A 435 -39.90 -7.16 7.31
CA GLY A 435 -38.99 -6.84 6.20
C GLY A 435 -38.00 -5.70 6.47
N MET A 436 -38.39 -4.69 7.25
CA MET A 436 -37.51 -3.59 7.65
C MET A 436 -36.73 -3.90 8.94
N ALA A 437 -37.30 -4.73 9.82
CA ALA A 437 -36.61 -5.28 10.98
C ALA A 437 -35.42 -6.16 10.57
N GLU A 438 -35.55 -7.03 9.57
CA GLU A 438 -34.44 -7.85 9.05
C GLU A 438 -33.32 -7.01 8.39
N LEU A 439 -33.67 -5.89 7.73
CA LEU A 439 -32.70 -4.96 7.15
C LEU A 439 -31.97 -4.13 8.22
N ALA A 440 -32.67 -3.73 9.29
CA ALA A 440 -32.09 -3.05 10.45
C ALA A 440 -31.29 -4.00 11.34
N GLU A 441 -31.67 -5.28 11.42
CA GLU A 441 -30.93 -6.32 12.13
C GLU A 441 -29.66 -6.69 11.36
N LYS A 442 -29.68 -6.75 10.02
CA LYS A 442 -28.46 -6.86 9.20
C LYS A 442 -27.55 -5.64 9.29
N ALA A 443 -28.10 -4.42 9.14
CA ALA A 443 -27.31 -3.19 9.22
C ALA A 443 -26.77 -2.93 10.64
N GLY A 444 -27.55 -3.29 11.66
CA GLY A 444 -27.18 -3.25 13.07
C GLY A 444 -26.28 -4.40 13.52
N ALA A 445 -26.31 -5.56 12.86
CA ALA A 445 -25.37 -6.66 13.10
C ALA A 445 -23.99 -6.35 12.49
N ASP A 446 -23.94 -5.80 11.28
CA ASP A 446 -22.67 -5.45 10.61
C ASP A 446 -21.98 -4.24 11.25
N MET A 447 -22.72 -3.21 11.71
CA MET A 447 -22.13 -2.11 12.50
C MET A 447 -21.98 -2.44 14.00
N GLY A 448 -22.92 -3.18 14.59
CA GLY A 448 -22.97 -3.45 16.03
C GLY A 448 -21.96 -4.49 16.50
N ALA A 449 -21.55 -5.45 15.65
CA ALA A 449 -20.50 -6.41 15.99
C ALA A 449 -19.12 -5.74 16.15
N ALA A 450 -18.85 -4.65 15.42
CA ALA A 450 -17.60 -3.90 15.52
C ALA A 450 -17.61 -2.79 16.60
N VAL A 451 -18.79 -2.27 16.97
CA VAL A 451 -18.89 -1.00 17.71
C VAL A 451 -19.54 -1.11 19.11
N LEU A 452 -20.33 -2.16 19.41
CA LEU A 452 -21.03 -2.30 20.71
C LEU A 452 -20.51 -3.43 21.63
N GLY A 453 -19.44 -4.12 21.24
CA GLY A 453 -19.09 -5.42 21.82
C GLY A 453 -17.97 -5.48 22.86
N LEU A 454 -17.82 -4.54 23.79
CA LEU A 454 -16.75 -4.69 24.81
C LEU A 454 -16.97 -5.86 25.77
N PRO A 455 -18.18 -6.10 26.32
CA PRO A 455 -18.45 -7.30 27.11
C PRO A 455 -18.30 -8.57 26.25
N LYS A 456 -18.83 -8.54 25.02
CA LYS A 456 -18.74 -9.67 24.07
C LYS A 456 -17.30 -9.99 23.69
N GLY A 457 -16.46 -9.01 23.38
CA GLY A 457 -15.06 -9.22 23.01
C GLY A 457 -14.19 -9.73 24.16
N VAL A 458 -14.43 -9.23 25.38
CA VAL A 458 -13.77 -9.76 26.59
C VAL A 458 -14.20 -11.20 26.86
N GLN A 459 -15.50 -11.48 26.71
CA GLN A 459 -16.03 -12.84 26.87
C GLN A 459 -15.49 -13.79 25.80
N ILE A 460 -15.50 -13.40 24.51
CA ILE A 460 -14.92 -14.17 23.40
C ILE A 460 -13.45 -14.51 23.69
N ARG A 461 -12.69 -13.53 24.18
CA ARG A 461 -11.29 -13.75 24.55
C ARG A 461 -11.16 -14.72 25.73
N GLN A 462 -11.97 -14.59 26.77
CA GLN A 462 -11.95 -15.51 27.92
C GLN A 462 -12.30 -16.94 27.51
N GLU A 463 -13.30 -17.11 26.65
CA GLU A 463 -13.68 -18.41 26.09
C GLU A 463 -12.56 -19.01 25.22
N ALA A 464 -11.89 -18.18 24.42
CA ALA A 464 -10.72 -18.59 23.63
C ALA A 464 -9.55 -19.02 24.53
N GLU A 465 -9.24 -18.24 25.57
CA GLU A 465 -8.20 -18.56 26.55
C GLU A 465 -8.52 -19.88 27.29
N ALA A 466 -9.76 -20.09 27.73
CA ALA A 466 -10.20 -21.33 28.36
C ALA A 466 -10.04 -22.55 27.42
N THR A 467 -10.38 -22.38 26.14
CA THR A 467 -10.23 -23.41 25.11
C THR A 467 -8.76 -23.81 24.94
N VAL A 468 -7.86 -22.84 24.83
CA VAL A 468 -6.42 -23.09 24.70
C VAL A 468 -5.87 -23.80 25.93
N GLN A 469 -6.21 -23.30 27.13
CA GLN A 469 -5.73 -23.90 28.39
C GLN A 469 -6.16 -25.36 28.50
N TRP A 470 -7.43 -25.67 28.20
CA TRP A 470 -7.94 -27.04 28.23
C TRP A 470 -7.22 -27.96 27.23
N LYS A 471 -6.98 -27.51 25.98
CA LYS A 471 -6.34 -28.34 24.95
C LYS A 471 -4.85 -28.58 25.20
N LEU A 472 -4.15 -27.61 25.79
CA LEU A 472 -2.70 -27.69 26.05
C LEU A 472 -2.34 -28.14 27.47
N GLN A 473 -3.32 -28.43 28.34
CA GLN A 473 -3.10 -28.74 29.76
C GLN A 473 -2.13 -29.90 30.04
N HIS A 474 -1.93 -30.82 29.07
CA HIS A 474 -1.02 -31.96 29.18
C HIS A 474 0.25 -31.83 28.32
N LYS A 475 0.50 -30.65 27.74
CA LYS A 475 1.59 -30.39 26.79
C LYS A 475 2.42 -29.17 27.24
N PRO A 476 3.28 -29.32 28.27
CA PRO A 476 3.89 -28.18 28.95
C PRO A 476 4.81 -27.35 28.05
N ILE A 477 5.52 -27.99 27.11
CA ILE A 477 6.42 -27.31 26.18
C ILE A 477 5.63 -26.50 25.16
N GLU A 478 4.60 -27.08 24.57
CA GLU A 478 3.72 -26.44 23.60
C GLU A 478 2.90 -25.32 24.26
N GLN A 479 2.45 -25.52 25.50
CA GLN A 479 1.78 -24.49 26.29
C GLN A 479 2.71 -23.30 26.51
N TRP A 480 3.97 -23.53 26.93
CA TRP A 480 4.96 -22.48 27.12
C TRP A 480 5.27 -21.72 25.82
N LEU A 481 5.49 -22.44 24.72
CA LEU A 481 5.73 -21.84 23.40
C LEU A 481 4.52 -21.01 22.92
N PHE A 482 3.30 -21.54 23.06
CA PHE A 482 2.08 -20.84 22.68
C PHE A 482 1.90 -19.56 23.47
N GLN A 483 2.07 -19.60 24.79
CA GLN A 483 1.98 -18.41 25.65
C GLN A 483 3.04 -17.37 25.30
N THR A 484 4.23 -17.82 24.92
CA THR A 484 5.30 -16.92 24.44
C THR A 484 4.88 -16.20 23.16
N ILE A 485 4.40 -16.94 22.15
CA ILE A 485 3.95 -16.36 20.87
C ILE A 485 2.76 -15.42 21.09
N LEU A 486 1.76 -15.83 21.88
CA LEU A 486 0.58 -15.02 22.20
C LEU A 486 0.97 -13.73 22.94
N GLY A 487 1.89 -13.83 23.91
CA GLY A 487 2.41 -12.68 24.64
C GLY A 487 3.08 -11.67 23.71
N GLN A 488 3.85 -12.14 22.72
CA GLN A 488 4.48 -11.27 21.72
C GLN A 488 3.46 -10.62 20.79
N ALA A 489 2.50 -11.38 20.26
CA ALA A 489 1.44 -10.82 19.42
C ALA A 489 0.64 -9.73 20.15
N ARG A 490 0.30 -9.96 21.43
CA ARG A 490 -0.38 -8.96 22.28
C ARG A 490 0.46 -7.73 22.54
N TYR A 491 1.75 -7.92 22.85
CA TYR A 491 2.66 -6.82 23.06
C TYR A 491 2.70 -5.91 21.82
N TRP A 492 2.87 -6.48 20.64
CA TRP A 492 2.95 -5.70 19.40
C TRP A 492 1.68 -4.94 19.07
N LEU A 493 0.54 -5.58 19.25
CA LEU A 493 -0.77 -4.94 19.09
C LEU A 493 -1.07 -3.85 20.13
N SER A 494 -0.27 -3.70 21.18
CA SER A 494 -0.35 -2.57 22.11
C SER A 494 0.59 -1.42 21.73
N GLN A 495 1.60 -1.67 20.89
CA GLN A 495 2.52 -0.65 20.37
C GLN A 495 2.02 0.00 19.07
N LYS A 496 1.10 -0.66 18.37
CA LYS A 496 0.37 -0.13 17.21
C LYS A 496 -0.78 0.75 17.69
#